data_AF-A0A5D4XL34-F1
#
_entry.id   AF-A0A5D4XL34-F1
#
_cell.length_a   1.000
_cell.length_b   1.000
_cell.length_c   1.000
_cell.angle_alpha   90.00
_cell.angle_beta   90.00
_cell.angle_gamma   90.00
#
_symmetry.space_group_name_H-M   'P 1'
#
loop_
_entity.id
_entity.type
_entity.pdbx_description
1 polymer ?
#
loop_
_entity_poly.entity_id
_entity_poly.type
_entity_poly.pdbx_seq_one_letter_code
_entity_poly.pdbx_strand_id
1 'polypeptide(L)'
;MIDYRARSTLAQAARVLVAGRITNYQFENREPESSDPAVKEISYMGFWPLYSDTPEYRLDGDRKLSPEDRLFAARCILFLKSGLRYSWPIPSWWDSTWLQIRSTVTFGRAKREYQEHLSSLGDVDLWPFQSASQYAEALRSPVYLMGLGSNNSFKLNPLRGSA
;
A
#
# COMPACT_ATOMS: atom_id res chain seq x y z
N MET A 1 -7.33 1.00 -16.84
CA MET A 1 -6.11 0.91 -17.67
C MET A 1 -4.91 1.04 -16.74
N ILE A 2 -3.79 0.36 -17.01
CA ILE A 2 -2.58 0.52 -16.18
C ILE A 2 -1.83 1.77 -16.65
N ASP A 3 -1.54 2.68 -15.71
CA ASP A 3 -0.77 3.89 -15.96
C ASP A 3 0.63 3.76 -15.35
N TYR A 4 1.56 3.26 -16.15
CA TYR A 4 2.94 3.02 -15.71
C TYR A 4 3.67 4.30 -15.27
N ARG A 5 3.34 5.44 -15.88
CA ARG A 5 3.98 6.72 -15.57
C ARG A 5 3.50 7.21 -14.21
N ALA A 6 2.19 7.26 -13.99
CA ALA A 6 1.63 7.65 -12.70
C ALA A 6 2.09 6.73 -11.58
N ARG A 7 2.05 5.40 -11.77
CA ARG A 7 2.57 4.46 -10.76
C ARG A 7 4.04 4.69 -10.43
N SER A 8 4.87 4.98 -11.43
CA SER A 8 6.30 5.25 -11.22
C SER A 8 6.53 6.56 -10.48
N THR A 9 5.77 7.61 -10.80
CA THR A 9 5.80 8.89 -10.08
C THR A 9 5.42 8.70 -8.62
N LEU A 10 4.28 8.03 -8.35
CA LEU A 10 3.83 7.76 -6.99
C LEU A 10 4.83 6.91 -6.20
N ALA A 11 5.36 5.84 -6.82
CA ALA A 11 6.36 4.98 -6.19
C ALA A 11 7.64 5.75 -5.80
N GLN A 12 8.09 6.66 -6.66
CA GLN A 12 9.26 7.50 -6.37
C GLN A 12 8.98 8.49 -5.24
N ALA A 13 7.83 9.19 -5.29
CA ALA A 13 7.41 10.12 -4.25
C ALA A 13 7.27 9.43 -2.89
N ALA A 14 6.59 8.28 -2.85
CA ALA A 14 6.40 7.49 -1.64
C ALA A 14 7.73 7.00 -1.07
N ARG A 15 8.66 6.55 -1.92
CA ARG A 15 10.00 6.11 -1.48
C ARG A 15 10.75 7.23 -0.76
N VAL A 16 10.71 8.46 -1.27
CA VAL A 16 11.41 9.59 -0.64
C VAL A 16 10.66 10.11 0.59
N LEU A 17 9.33 10.01 0.65
CA LEU A 17 8.51 10.30 1.84
C LEU A 17 8.86 9.35 2.99
N VAL A 18 8.81 8.03 2.75
CA VAL A 18 9.10 6.98 3.75
C VAL A 18 10.55 7.03 4.24
N ALA A 19 11.44 7.57 3.41
CA ALA A 19 12.83 7.85 3.78
C ALA A 19 13.01 9.16 4.58
N GLY A 20 11.94 9.90 4.86
CA GLY A 20 11.96 11.19 5.57
C GLY A 20 12.67 12.29 4.78
N ARG A 21 12.78 12.20 3.45
CA ARG A 21 13.52 13.18 2.63
C ARG A 21 12.67 14.36 2.18
N ILE A 22 11.38 14.13 2.03
CA ILE A 22 10.37 15.16 1.70
C ILE A 22 9.31 15.22 2.79
N THR A 23 8.58 16.33 2.82
CA THR A 23 7.44 16.51 3.72
C THR A 23 6.18 15.81 3.19
N ASN A 24 5.17 15.61 4.04
CA ASN A 24 3.82 15.20 3.64
C ASN A 24 3.24 16.11 2.54
N TYR A 25 3.36 17.44 2.65
CA TYR A 25 2.86 18.36 1.62
C TYR A 25 3.64 18.25 0.30
N GLN A 26 4.96 18.07 0.37
CA GLN A 26 5.75 17.82 -0.84
C GLN A 26 5.40 16.48 -1.49
N PHE A 27 4.94 15.49 -0.72
CA PHE A 27 4.45 14.22 -1.24
C PHE A 27 3.11 14.41 -1.96
N GLU A 28 2.12 15.03 -1.31
CA GLU A 28 0.80 15.34 -1.88
C GLU A 28 0.92 16.12 -3.20
N ASN A 29 1.78 17.15 -3.23
CA ASN A 29 2.04 17.94 -4.44
C ASN A 29 2.67 17.15 -5.59
N ARG A 30 3.19 15.95 -5.33
CA ARG A 30 3.80 15.06 -6.34
C ARG A 30 2.89 13.88 -6.69
N GLU A 31 1.72 13.77 -6.07
CA GLU A 31 0.79 12.70 -6.39
C GLU A 31 0.27 12.89 -7.83
N PRO A 32 0.38 11.86 -8.68
CA PRO A 32 -0.04 11.96 -10.05
C PRO A 32 -1.56 11.79 -10.17
N GLU A 33 -2.19 12.64 -10.95
CA GLU A 33 -3.56 12.40 -11.40
C GLU A 33 -3.58 11.18 -12.35
N SER A 34 -4.40 10.18 -12.04
CA SER A 34 -4.57 9.00 -12.90
C SER A 34 -5.90 8.32 -12.70
N SER A 35 -6.41 7.71 -13.77
CA SER A 35 -7.57 6.81 -13.74
C SER A 35 -7.23 5.39 -13.31
N ASP A 36 -5.95 5.07 -13.10
CA ASP A 36 -5.51 3.76 -12.63
C ASP A 36 -5.88 3.56 -11.15
N PRO A 37 -6.72 2.56 -10.81
CA PRO A 37 -7.10 2.28 -9.43
C PRO A 37 -5.92 2.08 -8.49
N ALA A 38 -4.82 1.49 -8.97
CA ALA A 38 -3.65 1.28 -8.12
C ALA A 38 -3.10 2.60 -7.58
N VAL A 39 -3.09 3.66 -8.40
CA VAL A 39 -2.55 4.96 -8.02
C VAL A 39 -3.41 5.56 -6.92
N LYS A 40 -4.73 5.60 -7.13
CA LYS A 40 -5.68 6.19 -6.19
C LYS A 40 -5.74 5.41 -4.87
N GLU A 41 -5.94 4.10 -4.94
CA GLU A 41 -6.11 3.27 -3.73
C GLU A 41 -4.82 3.17 -2.92
N ILE A 42 -3.64 3.10 -3.57
CA ILE A 42 -2.38 3.03 -2.84
C ILE A 42 -1.99 4.38 -2.26
N SER A 43 -2.28 5.49 -2.93
CA SER A 43 -2.18 6.82 -2.34
C SER A 43 -3.06 6.92 -1.07
N TYR A 44 -4.35 6.65 -1.20
CA TYR A 44 -5.34 6.92 -0.15
C TYR A 44 -5.36 5.89 0.99
N MET A 45 -5.27 4.59 0.70
CA MET A 45 -5.26 3.54 1.73
C MET A 45 -3.84 3.17 2.17
N GLY A 46 -2.85 3.38 1.30
CA GLY A 46 -1.47 2.95 1.54
C GLY A 46 -0.60 4.01 2.19
N PHE A 47 -0.63 5.24 1.69
CA PHE A 47 0.31 6.29 2.12
C PHE A 47 -0.31 7.38 2.97
N TRP A 48 -1.54 7.80 2.67
CA TRP A 48 -2.22 8.85 3.44
C TRP A 48 -2.32 8.55 4.95
N PRO A 49 -2.62 7.31 5.41
CA PRO A 49 -2.67 7.00 6.85
C PRO A 49 -1.31 7.06 7.56
N LEU A 50 -0.20 7.17 6.82
CA LEU A 50 1.15 7.24 7.39
C LEU A 50 1.50 8.64 7.90
N TYR A 51 0.65 9.65 7.63
CA TYR A 51 0.84 11.01 8.09
C TYR A 51 -0.50 11.69 8.43
N SER A 52 -0.43 12.89 9.01
CA SER A 52 -1.55 13.77 9.29
C SER A 52 -1.63 14.87 8.24
N ASP A 53 -2.85 15.32 7.92
CA ASP A 53 -3.10 16.41 6.97
C ASP A 53 -2.51 17.75 7.42
N THR A 54 -2.32 17.96 8.72
CA THR A 54 -1.75 19.18 9.27
C THR A 54 -0.95 18.88 10.55
N PRO A 55 0.20 19.56 10.80
CA PRO A 55 0.91 20.53 9.95
C PRO A 55 1.80 19.85 8.88
N GLU A 56 2.67 20.61 8.20
CA GLU A 56 3.73 20.07 7.33
C GLU A 56 4.90 19.48 8.14
N TYR A 57 5.36 18.27 7.81
CA TYR A 57 6.50 17.62 8.47
C TYR A 57 7.10 16.46 7.65
N ARG A 58 8.26 15.96 8.10
CA ARG A 58 8.93 14.77 7.56
C ARG A 58 8.70 13.55 8.45
N LEU A 59 8.69 12.36 7.85
CA LEU A 59 8.62 11.08 8.57
C LEU A 59 9.99 10.66 9.13
N ASP A 60 10.57 11.52 9.98
CA ASP A 60 11.85 11.34 10.64
C ASP A 60 11.76 11.68 12.14
N GLY A 61 12.86 11.47 12.88
CA GLY A 61 12.93 11.72 14.32
C GLY A 61 11.77 11.06 15.09
N ASP A 62 11.02 11.88 15.82
CA ASP A 62 9.87 11.45 16.62
C ASP A 62 8.65 11.03 15.78
N ARG A 63 8.61 11.39 14.49
CA ARG A 63 7.53 11.05 13.54
C ARG A 63 7.96 9.96 12.56
N LYS A 64 9.04 9.25 12.87
CA LYS A 64 9.55 8.14 12.08
C LYS A 64 8.54 7.00 12.08
N LEU A 65 8.30 6.44 10.90
CA LEU A 65 7.45 5.27 10.73
C LEU A 65 7.98 4.06 11.52
N SER A 66 7.04 3.27 12.06
CA SER A 66 7.33 2.00 12.69
C SER A 66 7.95 1.02 11.67
N PRO A 67 8.67 -0.03 12.12
CA PRO A 67 9.17 -1.06 11.23
C PRO A 67 8.07 -1.72 10.38
N GLU A 68 6.88 -1.91 10.96
CA GLU A 68 5.72 -2.52 10.30
C GLU A 68 5.18 -1.61 9.20
N ASP A 69 4.99 -0.32 9.47
CA ASP A 69 4.53 0.66 8.47
C ASP A 69 5.53 0.81 7.32
N ARG A 70 6.83 0.73 7.62
CA ARG A 70 7.88 0.77 6.59
C ARG A 70 7.84 -0.46 5.68
N LEU A 71 7.57 -1.65 6.24
CA LEU A 71 7.41 -2.87 5.46
C LEU A 71 6.14 -2.80 4.60
N PHE A 72 5.03 -2.33 5.18
CA PHE A 72 3.78 -2.10 4.46
C PHE A 72 3.96 -1.12 3.30
N ALA A 73 4.60 0.03 3.55
CA ALA A 73 4.89 1.02 2.52
C ALA A 73 5.84 0.46 1.44
N ALA A 74 6.85 -0.32 1.82
CA ALA A 74 7.75 -0.96 0.86
C ALA A 74 7.01 -1.95 -0.06
N ARG A 75 6.05 -2.71 0.49
CA ARG A 75 5.20 -3.61 -0.30
C ARG A 75 4.29 -2.84 -1.27
N CYS A 76 3.72 -1.72 -0.84
CA CYS A 76 2.95 -0.82 -1.71
C CYS A 76 3.80 -0.28 -2.87
N ILE A 77 5.01 0.20 -2.57
CA ILE A 77 5.98 0.67 -3.59
C ILE A 77 6.34 -0.47 -4.55
N LEU A 78 6.55 -1.68 -4.04
CA LEU A 78 6.86 -2.84 -4.86
C LEU A 78 5.72 -3.15 -5.84
N PHE A 79 4.47 -3.10 -5.38
CA PHE A 79 3.31 -3.31 -6.25
C PHE A 79 3.18 -2.25 -7.33
N LEU A 80 3.38 -0.97 -7.00
CA LEU A 80 3.36 0.10 -7.99
C LEU A 80 4.38 -0.14 -9.12
N LYS A 81 5.50 -0.82 -8.81
CA LYS A 81 6.55 -1.18 -9.77
C LYS A 81 6.42 -2.57 -10.39
N SER A 82 5.50 -3.42 -9.93
CA SER A 82 5.37 -4.81 -10.43
C SER A 82 4.69 -4.91 -11.80
N GLY A 83 3.95 -3.87 -12.20
CA GLY A 83 3.15 -3.89 -13.43
C GLY A 83 1.86 -4.73 -13.33
N LEU A 84 1.55 -5.28 -12.16
CA LEU A 84 0.33 -6.08 -11.93
C LEU A 84 -0.92 -5.20 -11.96
N ARG A 85 -2.03 -5.74 -12.48
CA ARG A 85 -3.33 -5.04 -12.43
C ARG A 85 -3.84 -4.98 -10.99
N TYR A 86 -4.38 -3.84 -10.58
CA TYR A 86 -5.09 -3.73 -9.31
C TYR A 86 -6.48 -4.33 -9.46
N SER A 87 -6.81 -5.24 -8.54
CA SER A 87 -7.98 -6.10 -8.64
C SER A 87 -8.77 -6.20 -7.33
N TRP A 88 -8.35 -5.47 -6.29
CA TRP A 88 -9.14 -5.33 -5.08
C TRP A 88 -10.39 -4.47 -5.37
N PRO A 89 -11.54 -4.76 -4.73
CA PRO A 89 -12.73 -3.95 -4.91
C PRO A 89 -12.46 -2.53 -4.42
N ILE A 90 -12.84 -1.55 -5.24
CA ILE A 90 -12.79 -0.14 -4.89
C ILE A 90 -14.15 0.19 -4.28
N PRO A 91 -14.26 0.38 -2.96
CA PRO A 91 -15.53 0.78 -2.36
C PRO A 91 -15.92 2.14 -2.94
N SER A 92 -17.16 2.27 -3.43
CA SER A 92 -17.62 3.60 -3.82
C SER A 92 -17.68 4.50 -2.57
N TRP A 93 -17.54 5.81 -2.75
CA TRP A 93 -17.64 6.79 -1.66
C TRP A 93 -18.97 6.71 -0.88
N TRP A 94 -20.03 6.23 -1.55
CA TRP A 94 -21.31 5.89 -0.90
C TRP A 94 -21.19 4.61 -0.08
N ASP A 95 -20.53 3.57 -0.60
CA ASP A 95 -20.36 2.29 0.10
C ASP A 95 -19.49 2.43 1.35
N SER A 96 -18.41 3.22 1.32
CA SER A 96 -17.56 3.46 2.50
C SER A 96 -18.31 4.20 3.61
N THR A 97 -19.13 5.19 3.25
CA THR A 97 -19.97 5.93 4.20
C THR A 97 -21.10 5.03 4.75
N TRP A 98 -21.75 4.23 3.91
CA TRP A 98 -22.79 3.28 4.32
C TRP A 98 -22.24 2.09 5.12
N LEU A 99 -21.02 1.62 4.85
CA LEU A 99 -20.33 0.60 5.64
C LEU A 99 -19.99 1.11 7.03
N GLN A 100 -19.54 2.36 7.15
CA GLN A 100 -19.29 3.01 8.45
C GLN A 100 -20.60 3.11 9.24
N ILE A 101 -21.65 3.68 8.64
CA ILE A 101 -22.98 3.82 9.27
C ILE A 101 -23.58 2.46 9.66
N ARG A 102 -23.56 1.46 8.76
CA ARG A 102 -24.03 0.09 9.07
C ARG A 102 -23.16 -0.58 10.11
N SER A 103 -21.84 -0.40 10.13
CA SER A 103 -21.00 -1.02 11.15
C SER A 103 -21.32 -0.50 12.56
N THR A 104 -21.72 0.77 12.69
CA THR A 104 -22.19 1.34 13.97
C THR A 104 -23.57 0.81 14.35
N VAL A 105 -24.50 0.68 13.40
CA VAL A 105 -25.87 0.18 13.65
C VAL A 105 -25.91 -1.33 13.89
N THR A 106 -25.06 -2.11 13.22
CA THR A 106 -25.01 -3.57 13.30
C THR A 106 -23.93 -4.10 14.26
N PHE A 107 -23.42 -3.26 15.18
CA PHE A 107 -22.36 -3.62 16.14
C PHE A 107 -21.17 -4.36 15.48
N GLY A 108 -20.70 -3.88 14.32
CA GLY A 108 -19.50 -4.41 13.64
C GLY A 108 -19.71 -5.65 12.76
N ARG A 109 -20.90 -6.26 12.69
CA ARG A 109 -21.15 -7.45 11.82
C ARG A 109 -20.91 -7.20 10.34
N ALA A 110 -21.32 -6.04 9.81
CA ALA A 110 -21.11 -5.68 8.42
C ALA A 110 -19.61 -5.55 8.05
N LYS A 111 -18.78 -5.09 9.00
CA LYS A 111 -17.32 -5.02 8.82
C LYS A 111 -16.71 -6.41 8.75
N ARG A 112 -17.24 -7.35 9.54
CA ARG A 112 -16.82 -8.75 9.55
C ARG A 112 -17.22 -9.47 8.25
N GLU A 113 -18.44 -9.28 7.75
CA GLU A 113 -18.86 -9.85 6.45
C GLU A 113 -18.05 -9.28 5.28
N TYR A 114 -17.75 -7.98 5.30
CA TYR A 114 -16.86 -7.36 4.31
C TYR A 114 -15.43 -7.91 4.40
N GLN A 115 -14.91 -8.10 5.61
CA GLN A 115 -13.62 -8.76 5.83
C GLN A 115 -13.62 -10.21 5.36
N GLU A 116 -14.67 -10.99 5.63
CA GLU A 116 -14.83 -12.36 5.15
C GLU A 116 -14.89 -12.41 3.60
N HIS A 117 -15.57 -11.45 2.97
CA HIS A 117 -15.59 -11.31 1.51
C HIS A 117 -14.21 -10.92 0.95
N LEU A 118 -13.49 -10.00 1.58
CA LEU A 118 -12.13 -9.62 1.18
C LEU A 118 -11.12 -10.77 1.35
N SER A 119 -11.21 -11.52 2.44
CA SER A 119 -10.41 -12.73 2.68
C SER A 119 -10.71 -13.84 1.68
N SER A 120 -11.91 -13.86 1.09
CA SER A 120 -12.24 -14.78 0.00
C SER A 120 -11.65 -14.38 -1.35
N LEU A 121 -11.29 -13.10 -1.53
CA LEU A 121 -10.76 -12.54 -2.78
C LEU A 121 -9.22 -12.58 -2.85
N GLY A 122 -8.55 -12.77 -1.72
CA GLY A 122 -7.10 -12.80 -1.64
C GLY A 122 -6.57 -12.76 -0.22
N ASP A 123 -5.25 -12.81 -0.11
CA ASP A 123 -4.56 -12.68 1.17
C ASP A 123 -4.55 -11.20 1.60
N VAL A 124 -5.49 -10.83 2.47
CA VAL A 124 -5.69 -9.44 2.94
C VAL A 124 -4.42 -8.90 3.61
N ASP A 125 -3.66 -9.79 4.27
CA ASP A 125 -2.41 -9.41 4.92
C ASP A 125 -1.34 -9.01 3.91
N LEU A 126 -1.49 -9.37 2.64
CA LEU A 126 -0.56 -9.09 1.53
C LEU A 126 -1.02 -7.94 0.61
N TRP A 127 -2.08 -7.21 0.97
CA TRP A 127 -2.49 -6.03 0.21
C TRP A 127 -1.30 -5.10 -0.08
N PRO A 128 -1.13 -4.59 -1.31
CA PRO A 128 -2.07 -4.59 -2.44
C PRO A 128 -1.99 -5.80 -3.38
N PHE A 129 -1.20 -6.83 -3.07
CA PHE A 129 -1.17 -8.07 -3.84
C PHE A 129 -2.41 -8.91 -3.55
N GLN A 130 -2.90 -9.67 -4.53
CA GLN A 130 -4.02 -10.60 -4.29
C GLN A 130 -3.57 -11.93 -3.69
N SER A 131 -2.32 -12.32 -3.93
CA SER A 131 -1.80 -13.61 -3.51
C SER A 131 -0.32 -13.55 -3.12
N ALA A 132 0.09 -14.51 -2.30
CA ALA A 132 1.50 -14.73 -1.98
C ALA A 132 2.35 -15.03 -3.22
N SER A 133 1.79 -15.65 -4.26
CA SER A 133 2.50 -15.91 -5.51
C SER A 133 2.84 -14.62 -6.27
N GLN A 134 1.89 -13.69 -6.40
CA GLN A 134 2.13 -12.39 -7.02
C GLN A 134 3.18 -11.58 -6.26
N TYR A 135 3.11 -11.62 -4.93
CA TYR A 135 4.08 -10.95 -4.09
C TYR A 135 5.49 -11.55 -4.25
N ALA A 136 5.59 -12.88 -4.22
CA ALA A 136 6.85 -13.59 -4.41
C ALA A 136 7.45 -13.34 -5.80
N GLU A 137 6.62 -13.27 -6.85
CA GLU A 137 7.07 -12.93 -8.21
C GLU A 137 7.61 -11.49 -8.28
N ALA A 138 6.89 -10.52 -7.70
CA ALA A 138 7.36 -9.14 -7.66
C ALA A 138 8.69 -8.99 -6.89
N LEU A 139 8.90 -9.78 -5.84
CA LEU A 139 10.16 -9.83 -5.10
C LEU A 139 11.34 -10.37 -5.92
N ARG A 140 11.10 -11.17 -6.97
CA ARG A 140 12.17 -11.67 -7.87
C ARG A 140 12.71 -10.60 -8.81
N SER A 141 11.94 -9.53 -9.05
CA SER A 141 12.35 -8.42 -9.92
C SER A 141 12.23 -7.06 -9.20
N PRO A 142 12.97 -6.84 -8.11
CA PRO A 142 12.80 -5.64 -7.31
C PRO A 142 13.52 -4.45 -7.98
N VAL A 143 12.77 -3.66 -8.75
CA VAL A 143 13.29 -2.53 -9.56
C VAL A 143 14.20 -1.58 -8.76
N TYR A 144 13.93 -1.37 -7.48
CA TYR A 144 14.73 -0.48 -6.63
C TYR A 144 15.82 -1.17 -5.79
N LEU A 145 15.92 -2.50 -5.84
CA LEU A 145 16.91 -3.30 -5.11
C LEU A 145 17.93 -3.98 -6.03
N MET A 146 17.72 -3.99 -7.35
CA MET A 146 18.66 -4.58 -8.34
C MET A 146 20.08 -3.97 -8.30
N GLY A 147 20.28 -2.81 -7.64
CA GLY A 147 21.59 -2.19 -7.42
C GLY A 147 22.19 -2.38 -6.02
N LEU A 148 21.53 -3.09 -5.10
CA LEU A 148 21.99 -3.31 -3.71
C LEU A 148 22.38 -4.78 -3.42
N GLY A 149 22.26 -5.65 -4.42
CA GLY A 149 22.38 -7.11 -4.32
C GLY A 149 23.79 -7.67 -4.07
N SER A 150 24.72 -6.89 -3.53
CA SER A 150 26.00 -7.43 -3.09
C SER A 150 26.13 -7.58 -1.58
N ASN A 151 25.26 -6.97 -0.74
CA ASN A 151 25.55 -6.88 0.70
C ASN A 151 24.38 -6.95 1.70
N ASN A 152 23.14 -7.30 1.33
CA ASN A 152 22.09 -7.43 2.37
C ASN A 152 21.29 -8.73 2.27
N SER A 153 21.56 -9.60 3.25
CA SER A 153 20.83 -10.81 3.60
C SER A 153 19.43 -10.48 4.13
N PHE A 154 18.50 -10.18 3.24
CA PHE A 154 17.07 -10.25 3.54
C PHE A 154 16.65 -11.73 3.53
N LYS A 155 16.69 -12.40 4.70
CA LYS A 155 16.11 -13.73 4.87
C LYS A 155 14.61 -13.56 5.13
N LEU A 156 13.78 -13.96 4.16
CA LEU A 156 12.35 -14.16 4.37
C LEU A 156 12.18 -15.38 5.28
N ASN A 157 11.50 -15.22 6.41
CA ASN A 157 10.98 -16.38 7.14
C ASN A 157 9.92 -17.05 6.26
N PRO A 158 10.02 -18.37 6.02
CA PRO A 158 8.99 -19.08 5.27
C PRO A 158 7.67 -19.02 6.05
N LEU A 159 6.63 -18.48 5.41
CA LEU A 159 5.27 -18.52 5.94
C LEU A 159 4.92 -19.99 6.20
N ARG A 160 4.64 -20.26 7.47
CA ARG A 160 4.32 -21.58 8.00
C ARG A 160 2.99 -21.99 7.41
N GLY A 161 3.02 -22.92 6.46
CA GLY A 161 1.82 -23.64 6.04
C GLY A 161 1.19 -24.29 7.28
N SER A 162 -0.12 -24.18 7.40
CA SER A 162 -0.90 -25.04 8.28
C SER A 162 -2.05 -25.59 7.44
N ALA A 163 -2.01 -26.91 7.35
CA ALA A 163 -2.94 -27.81 6.71
C ALA A 163 -4.29 -27.87 7.44
#